data_AF-A0A7S1C086-F1
#
_entry.id   AF-A0A7S1C086-F1
#
_cell.length_a   1.000
_cell.length_b   1.000
_cell.length_c   1.000
_cell.angle_alpha   90.00
_cell.angle_beta   90.00
_cell.angle_gamma   90.00
#
_symmetry.space_group_name_H-M   'P 1'
#
loop_
_entity.id
_entity.type
_entity.pdbx_description
1 polymer ?
#
loop_
_entity_poly.entity_id
_entity_poly.type
_entity_poly.pdbx_seq_one_letter_code
_entity_poly.pdbx_strand_id
1 'polypeptide(L)'
;SFVMCEPPTPADRDAPSPATFTAQESLEKIPKLSLSEIRLGKYLGTGGFCDVYEIADFDVSVSRSSVPASASVPASALQGVDGGACLDANGAAVYALKRLRRDLSDEHLDRGASDLEKEALILSAVAHPSVVRMRGLAAGEAPRAAYALILDRLYDTLAERLGRWETRATSLVGCGLPWGKKKRLEKIDKLWSERIVVAYDIANALAFLHSKRCDSKNKHIYVYILSQFFLFFRIIYRDL
;
A
#
# COMPACT_ATOMS: atom_id res chain seq x y z
N SER A 1 -29.42 -4.45 -5.42
CA SER A 1 -29.37 -5.04 -6.77
C SER A 1 -27.97 -5.60 -6.98
N PHE A 2 -27.86 -6.91 -7.19
CA PHE A 2 -26.59 -7.57 -7.52
C PHE A 2 -26.28 -7.22 -8.97
N VAL A 3 -25.26 -6.39 -9.22
CA VAL A 3 -24.83 -6.08 -10.59
C VAL A 3 -24.12 -7.31 -11.13
N MET A 4 -24.87 -8.16 -11.82
CA MET A 4 -24.31 -9.21 -12.67
C MET A 4 -23.60 -8.50 -13.82
N CYS A 5 -22.29 -8.68 -13.97
CA CYS A 5 -21.60 -8.22 -15.16
C CYS A 5 -22.25 -8.89 -16.37
N GLU A 6 -22.86 -8.10 -17.25
CA GLU A 6 -23.43 -8.63 -18.49
C GLU A 6 -22.31 -9.28 -19.32
N PRO A 7 -22.60 -10.42 -19.99
CA PRO A 7 -21.64 -11.05 -20.87
C PRO A 7 -21.27 -10.08 -22.01
N PRO A 8 -19.99 -10.03 -22.41
CA PRO A 8 -19.55 -9.13 -23.48
C PRO A 8 -20.32 -9.40 -24.76
N THR A 9 -20.74 -8.34 -25.43
CA THR A 9 -21.52 -8.46 -26.67
C THR A 9 -20.62 -8.97 -27.80
N PRO A 10 -21.16 -9.65 -28.83
CA PRO A 10 -20.36 -10.11 -29.97
C PRO A 10 -19.59 -8.98 -30.68
N ALA A 11 -20.06 -7.73 -30.58
CA ALA A 11 -19.42 -6.54 -31.14
C ALA A 11 -18.18 -6.08 -30.35
N ASP A 12 -18.01 -6.49 -29.09
CA ASP A 12 -16.83 -6.16 -28.27
C ASP A 12 -15.61 -7.04 -28.60
N ARG A 13 -15.75 -8.04 -29.50
CA ARG A 13 -14.68 -8.98 -29.83
C ARG A 13 -13.64 -8.44 -30.81
N ASP A 14 -14.00 -7.43 -31.60
CA ASP A 14 -13.15 -6.85 -32.64
C ASP A 14 -12.58 -5.47 -32.26
N ALA A 15 -12.92 -4.96 -31.06
CA ALA A 15 -12.23 -3.80 -30.51
C ALA A 15 -10.76 -4.17 -30.26
N PRO A 16 -9.77 -3.35 -30.67
CA PRO A 16 -8.38 -3.58 -30.30
C PRO A 16 -8.34 -3.69 -28.78
N SER A 17 -8.00 -4.87 -28.27
CA SER A 17 -7.91 -5.14 -26.84
C SER A 17 -7.12 -3.99 -26.21
N PRO A 18 -7.68 -3.25 -25.23
CA PRO A 18 -6.92 -2.23 -24.53
C PRO A 18 -5.64 -2.91 -24.04
N ALA A 19 -4.49 -2.41 -24.51
CA ALA A 19 -3.19 -3.07 -24.38
C ALA A 19 -3.09 -3.78 -23.03
N THR A 20 -3.17 -5.12 -23.07
CA THR A 20 -3.41 -5.91 -21.86
C THR A 20 -2.11 -5.98 -21.09
N PHE A 21 -1.90 -4.99 -20.23
CA PHE A 21 -0.68 -4.84 -19.47
C PHE A 21 -0.61 -5.96 -18.42
N THR A 22 0.39 -6.83 -18.54
CA THR A 22 0.59 -7.91 -17.56
C THR A 22 1.30 -7.35 -16.33
N ALA A 23 0.99 -7.87 -15.14
CA ALA A 23 1.62 -7.39 -13.90
C ALA A 23 3.16 -7.52 -13.90
N GLN A 24 3.69 -8.45 -14.69
CA GLN A 24 5.13 -8.62 -14.89
C GLN A 24 5.72 -7.46 -15.70
N GLU A 25 5.09 -7.05 -16.79
CA GLU A 25 5.49 -5.86 -17.55
C GLU A 25 5.36 -4.59 -16.70
N SER A 26 4.38 -4.53 -15.79
CA SER A 26 4.29 -3.44 -14.80
C SER A 26 5.52 -3.40 -13.91
N LEU A 27 5.95 -4.56 -13.40
CA LEU A 27 7.07 -4.68 -12.49
C LEU A 27 8.39 -4.28 -13.14
N GLU A 28 8.59 -4.56 -14.43
CA GLU A 28 9.78 -4.15 -15.18
C GLU A 28 9.93 -2.63 -15.30
N LYS A 29 8.83 -1.89 -15.30
CA LYS A 29 8.82 -0.43 -15.35
C LYS A 29 9.03 0.23 -13.99
N ILE A 30 8.99 -0.53 -12.90
CA ILE A 30 9.16 0.01 -11.55
C ILE A 30 10.65 0.35 -11.34
N PRO A 31 10.98 1.55 -10.82
CA PRO A 31 12.34 1.92 -10.48
C PRO A 31 12.98 0.91 -9.53
N LYS A 32 14.25 0.57 -9.79
CA LYS A 32 15.05 -0.34 -8.98
C LYS A 32 16.21 0.43 -8.36
N LEU A 33 16.35 0.33 -7.04
CA LEU A 33 17.44 0.92 -6.27
C LEU A 33 18.26 -0.16 -5.58
N SER A 34 19.52 0.14 -5.30
CA SER A 34 20.31 -0.62 -4.34
C SER A 34 19.87 -0.28 -2.91
N LEU A 35 19.86 -1.26 -2.02
CA LEU A 35 19.65 -1.00 -0.58
C LEU A 35 20.70 -0.04 0.01
N SER A 36 21.90 0.05 -0.57
CA SER A 36 22.93 1.01 -0.15
C SER A 36 22.60 2.46 -0.50
N GLU A 37 21.71 2.69 -1.46
CA GLU A 37 21.23 4.03 -1.86
C GLU A 37 20.10 4.53 -0.96
N ILE A 38 19.66 3.74 0.03
CA ILE A 38 18.49 4.06 0.86
C ILE A 38 18.93 4.25 2.31
N ARG A 39 18.76 5.47 2.83
CA ARG A 39 18.95 5.75 4.26
C ARG A 39 17.66 5.47 5.01
N LEU A 40 17.67 4.45 5.84
CA LEU A 40 16.54 4.11 6.71
C LEU A 40 16.39 5.13 7.84
N GLY A 41 15.14 5.48 8.13
CA GLY A 41 14.74 6.28 9.27
C GLY A 41 14.17 5.42 10.40
N LYS A 42 13.11 5.94 11.04
CA LYS A 42 12.45 5.27 12.16
C LYS A 42 11.86 3.92 11.76
N TYR A 43 11.92 2.96 12.66
CA TYR A 43 11.17 1.71 12.54
C TYR A 43 9.66 1.94 12.73
N LEU A 44 8.85 1.44 11.80
CA LEU A 44 7.40 1.66 11.77
C LEU A 44 6.60 0.48 12.32
N GLY A 45 7.09 -0.75 12.12
CA GLY A 45 6.40 -1.93 12.63
C GLY A 45 6.87 -3.23 11.98
N THR A 46 6.30 -4.33 12.46
CA THR A 46 6.56 -5.69 11.97
C THR A 46 5.27 -6.33 11.49
N GLY A 47 5.36 -7.10 10.42
CA GLY A 47 4.34 -8.02 9.95
C GLY A 47 4.78 -9.48 10.14
N GLY A 48 4.07 -10.43 9.52
CA GLY A 48 4.42 -11.85 9.65
C GLY A 48 5.86 -12.17 9.22
N PHE A 49 6.27 -11.67 8.05
CA PHE A 49 7.59 -11.93 7.46
C PHE A 49 8.43 -10.69 7.20
N CYS A 50 7.88 -9.50 7.40
CA CYS A 50 8.54 -8.26 7.00
C CYS A 50 8.62 -7.26 8.13
N ASP A 51 9.69 -6.48 8.14
CA ASP A 51 9.80 -5.24 8.91
C ASP A 51 9.59 -4.05 7.99
N VAL A 52 9.04 -2.97 8.56
CA VAL A 52 8.77 -1.73 7.85
C VAL A 52 9.52 -0.58 8.53
N TYR A 53 10.21 0.22 7.73
CA TYR A 53 10.98 1.38 8.17
C TYR A 53 10.59 2.61 7.36
N GLU A 54 10.76 3.80 7.92
CA GLU A 54 10.78 5.04 7.14
C GLU A 54 11.98 5.05 6.20
N ILE A 55 11.83 5.71 5.06
CA ILE A 55 12.97 6.12 4.25
C ILE A 55 13.22 7.58 4.58
N ALA A 56 14.35 7.84 5.25
CA ALA A 56 14.72 9.19 5.63
C ALA A 56 15.28 9.96 4.44
N ASP A 57 16.07 9.29 3.58
CA ASP A 57 16.70 9.90 2.43
C ASP A 57 17.15 8.87 1.37
N PHE A 58 17.41 9.33 0.15
CA PHE A 58 18.04 8.54 -0.92
C PHE A 58 19.46 9.07 -1.22
N ASP A 59 20.48 8.24 -1.05
CA ASP A 59 21.86 8.56 -1.41
C ASP A 59 22.18 8.11 -2.85
N VAL A 60 21.78 8.94 -3.80
CA VAL A 60 21.95 8.70 -5.25
C VAL A 60 23.38 9.01 -5.72
N SER A 61 24.22 9.57 -4.84
CA SER A 61 25.58 9.97 -5.22
C SER A 61 26.50 8.76 -5.43
N VAL A 62 26.16 7.63 -4.81
CA VAL A 62 26.97 6.40 -4.78
C VAL A 62 27.00 5.66 -6.12
N SER A 63 25.94 5.75 -6.93
CA SER A 63 25.81 4.95 -8.16
C SER A 63 26.40 5.58 -9.42
N ARG A 64 26.92 6.82 -9.35
CA ARG A 64 27.57 7.49 -10.50
C ARG A 64 29.04 7.15 -10.69
N SER A 65 29.68 6.47 -9.72
CA SER A 65 31.14 6.27 -9.72
C SER A 65 31.61 4.87 -10.11
N SER A 66 30.73 3.86 -10.28
CA SER A 66 31.20 2.46 -10.40
C SER A 66 30.43 1.49 -11.31
N VAL A 67 29.35 1.86 -12.03
CA VAL A 67 28.58 0.88 -12.84
C VAL A 67 28.29 1.38 -14.27
N PRO A 68 28.49 0.55 -15.33
CA PRO A 68 28.11 0.87 -16.71
C PRO A 68 26.59 1.03 -16.86
N ALA A 69 26.21 2.03 -17.66
CA ALA A 69 24.90 2.70 -17.70
C ALA A 69 23.67 1.90 -18.21
N SER A 70 23.70 0.57 -18.24
CA SER A 70 22.67 -0.22 -18.95
C SER A 70 21.58 -0.86 -18.08
N ALA A 71 21.54 -0.66 -16.75
CA ALA A 71 20.52 -1.29 -15.90
C ALA A 71 20.03 -0.51 -14.66
N SER A 72 20.69 0.57 -14.25
CA SER A 72 20.21 1.41 -13.13
C SER A 72 19.39 2.58 -13.68
N VAL A 73 18.09 2.54 -13.43
CA VAL A 73 17.24 3.72 -13.61
C VAL A 73 17.70 4.73 -12.56
N PRO A 74 18.11 5.95 -12.93
CA PRO A 74 18.57 6.94 -11.96
C PRO A 74 17.45 7.18 -10.95
N ALA A 75 17.76 7.37 -9.67
CA ALA A 75 16.76 7.68 -8.65
C ALA A 75 15.93 8.95 -9.00
N SER A 76 16.35 9.72 -10.00
CA SER A 76 15.52 10.74 -10.64
C SER A 76 14.23 10.24 -11.29
N ALA A 77 14.09 8.94 -11.56
CA ALA A 77 12.82 8.35 -11.96
C ALA A 77 11.85 8.16 -10.79
N LEU A 78 12.36 8.02 -9.55
CA LEU A 78 11.54 8.22 -8.34
C LEU A 78 11.23 9.72 -8.14
N GLN A 79 12.09 10.62 -8.62
CA GLN A 79 11.88 12.08 -8.59
C GLN A 79 10.83 12.57 -9.62
N GLY A 80 10.31 11.69 -10.49
CA GLY A 80 9.28 12.02 -11.48
C GLY A 80 7.87 12.24 -10.94
N VAL A 81 7.66 12.18 -9.62
CA VAL A 81 6.34 12.38 -8.98
C VAL A 81 6.39 13.48 -7.92
N ASP A 82 6.79 14.70 -8.29
CA ASP A 82 6.85 15.91 -7.45
C ASP A 82 8.15 16.13 -6.62
N GLY A 83 9.29 16.28 -7.28
CA GLY A 83 10.35 17.15 -6.72
C GLY A 83 11.14 16.63 -5.51
N GLY A 84 11.27 15.31 -5.34
CA GLY A 84 12.46 14.69 -4.73
C GLY A 84 12.67 14.87 -3.22
N ALA A 85 11.67 15.31 -2.45
CA ALA A 85 11.77 15.34 -0.99
C ALA A 85 11.30 14.01 -0.38
N CYS A 86 12.17 13.33 0.37
CA CYS A 86 11.80 12.16 1.19
C CYS A 86 10.94 12.54 2.40
N LEU A 87 10.76 13.84 2.64
CA LEU A 87 10.01 14.41 3.75
C LEU A 87 8.90 15.33 3.21
N ASP A 88 7.74 15.32 3.87
CA ASP A 88 6.65 16.26 3.59
C ASP A 88 6.94 17.66 4.14
N ALA A 89 5.99 18.59 3.95
CA ALA A 89 6.10 19.97 4.45
C ALA A 89 6.27 20.08 5.98
N ASN A 90 5.95 19.02 6.72
CA ASN A 90 6.12 18.94 8.18
C ASN A 90 7.41 18.20 8.58
N GLY A 91 8.26 17.82 7.61
CA GLY A 91 9.48 17.07 7.85
C GLY A 91 9.24 15.59 8.13
N ALA A 92 8.05 15.05 7.88
CA ALA A 92 7.77 13.63 8.10
C ALA A 92 8.08 12.82 6.85
N ALA A 93 8.69 11.64 7.01
CA ALA A 93 8.99 10.75 5.89
C ALA A 93 7.74 10.43 5.06
N VAL A 94 7.82 10.51 3.73
CA VAL A 94 6.71 10.21 2.81
C VAL A 94 6.73 8.78 2.28
N TYR A 95 7.86 8.09 2.44
CA TYR A 95 8.05 6.72 1.97
C TYR A 95 8.35 5.76 3.11
N ALA A 96 7.97 4.51 2.89
CA ALA A 96 8.30 3.38 3.75
C ALA A 96 9.04 2.30 2.96
N LEU A 97 10.01 1.66 3.59
CA LEU A 97 10.68 0.47 3.08
C LEU A 97 10.12 -0.76 3.81
N LYS A 98 9.53 -1.70 3.07
CA LYS A 98 9.10 -3.01 3.57
C LYS A 98 10.09 -4.07 3.10
N ARG A 99 10.70 -4.81 4.03
CA ARG A 99 11.72 -5.84 3.73
C ARG A 99 11.53 -7.07 4.60
N LEU A 100 12.06 -8.22 4.16
CA LEU A 100 12.07 -9.43 4.99
C LEU A 100 12.81 -9.21 6.31
N ARG A 101 12.29 -9.82 7.39
CA ARG A 101 12.98 -9.80 8.67
C ARG A 101 14.24 -10.66 8.60
N ARG A 102 15.27 -10.25 9.34
CA ARG A 102 16.57 -10.95 9.37
C ARG A 102 16.60 -12.13 10.32
N ASP A 103 15.60 -12.25 11.19
CA ASP A 103 15.48 -13.26 12.24
C ASP A 103 14.61 -14.47 11.83
N LEU A 104 14.23 -14.56 10.55
CA LEU A 104 13.45 -15.68 10.03
C LEU A 104 14.33 -16.92 9.82
N SER A 105 13.75 -18.11 10.08
CA SER A 105 14.32 -19.37 9.63
C SER A 105 14.26 -19.50 8.10
N ASP A 106 15.11 -20.33 7.50
CA ASP A 106 15.16 -20.56 6.05
C ASP A 106 13.78 -20.85 5.43
N GLU A 107 13.00 -21.72 6.09
CA GLU A 107 11.64 -22.06 5.63
C GLU A 107 10.69 -20.85 5.64
N HIS A 108 10.82 -19.96 6.62
CA HIS A 108 10.03 -18.73 6.68
C HIS A 108 10.57 -17.63 5.75
N LEU A 109 11.88 -17.64 5.45
CA LEU A 109 12.48 -16.74 4.47
C LEU A 109 11.92 -17.03 3.07
N ASP A 110 11.87 -18.29 2.64
CA ASP A 110 11.36 -18.64 1.31
C ASP A 110 9.87 -18.30 1.17
N ARG A 111 9.06 -18.61 2.20
CA ARG A 111 7.64 -18.26 2.23
C ARG A 111 7.44 -16.74 2.23
N GLY A 112 8.18 -16.02 3.06
CA GLY A 112 8.15 -14.56 3.12
C GLY A 112 8.56 -13.91 1.80
N ALA A 113 9.62 -14.39 1.17
CA ALA A 113 10.08 -13.91 -0.13
C ALA A 113 9.01 -14.09 -1.21
N SER A 114 8.42 -15.29 -1.30
CA SER A 114 7.33 -15.57 -2.24
C SER A 114 6.11 -14.65 -2.02
N ASP A 115 5.76 -14.37 -0.77
CA ASP A 115 4.65 -13.48 -0.46
C ASP A 115 4.98 -12.02 -0.79
N LEU A 116 6.22 -11.58 -0.54
CA LEU A 116 6.68 -10.23 -0.89
C LEU A 116 6.75 -10.00 -2.40
N GLU A 117 7.16 -11.01 -3.18
CA GLU A 117 7.13 -10.99 -4.64
C GLU A 117 5.70 -10.89 -5.19
N LYS A 118 4.77 -11.68 -4.64
CA LYS A 118 3.34 -11.58 -5.00
C LYS A 118 2.81 -10.19 -4.67
N GLU A 119 3.15 -9.65 -3.51
CA GLU A 119 2.74 -8.31 -3.12
C GLU A 119 3.29 -7.24 -4.09
N ALA A 120 4.56 -7.34 -4.49
CA ALA A 120 5.15 -6.45 -5.49
C ALA A 120 4.42 -6.52 -6.84
N LEU A 121 4.12 -7.74 -7.30
CA LEU A 121 3.39 -7.98 -8.54
C LEU A 121 1.98 -7.37 -8.49
N ILE A 122 1.31 -7.47 -7.36
CA ILE A 122 -0.02 -6.91 -7.17
C ILE A 122 0.05 -5.38 -7.16
N LEU A 123 0.96 -4.80 -6.36
CA LEU A 123 1.07 -3.36 -6.20
C LEU A 123 1.63 -2.68 -7.46
N SER A 124 2.40 -3.37 -8.31
CA SER A 124 2.85 -2.82 -9.60
C SER A 124 1.70 -2.63 -10.58
N ALA A 125 0.67 -3.48 -10.49
CA ALA A 125 -0.50 -3.45 -11.37
C ALA A 125 -1.64 -2.56 -10.87
N VAL A 126 -1.56 -2.07 -9.62
CA VAL A 126 -2.62 -1.29 -8.97
C VAL A 126 -2.23 0.18 -8.87
N ALA A 127 -3.05 1.04 -9.51
CA ALA A 127 -2.94 2.49 -9.40
C ALA A 127 -4.30 3.09 -9.03
N HIS A 128 -4.53 3.31 -7.73
CA HIS A 128 -5.77 3.85 -7.19
C HIS A 128 -5.47 4.75 -5.97
N PRO A 129 -6.13 5.91 -5.79
CA PRO A 129 -5.82 6.85 -4.71
C PRO A 129 -6.00 6.26 -3.30
N SER A 130 -6.95 5.35 -3.12
CA SER A 130 -7.23 4.69 -1.84
C SER A 130 -6.49 3.34 -1.65
N VAL A 131 -5.49 3.04 -2.49
CA VAL A 131 -4.61 1.88 -2.33
C VAL A 131 -3.17 2.37 -2.23
N VAL A 132 -2.41 1.83 -1.29
CA VAL A 132 -0.98 2.18 -1.14
C VAL A 132 -0.24 1.94 -2.44
N ARG A 133 0.52 2.94 -2.89
CA ARG A 133 1.26 2.85 -4.15
C ARG A 133 2.66 2.30 -3.91
N MET A 134 3.08 1.36 -4.74
CA MET A 134 4.48 0.99 -4.84
C MET A 134 5.22 2.01 -5.71
N ARG A 135 6.32 2.55 -5.17
CA ARG A 135 7.16 3.55 -5.83
C ARG A 135 8.39 2.94 -6.46
N GLY A 136 8.92 1.87 -5.86
CA GLY A 136 10.16 1.26 -6.30
C GLY A 136 10.39 -0.10 -5.69
N LEU A 137 11.37 -0.79 -6.23
CA LEU A 137 11.98 -1.97 -5.65
C LEU A 137 13.36 -1.59 -5.14
N ALA A 138 13.75 -2.14 -4.00
CA ALA A 138 15.11 -2.10 -3.54
C ALA A 138 15.66 -3.53 -3.53
N ALA A 139 16.82 -3.71 -4.17
CA ALA A 139 17.56 -4.97 -4.19
C ALA A 139 18.93 -4.74 -3.54
N GLY A 140 19.41 -5.69 -2.74
CA GLY A 140 20.81 -5.73 -2.33
C GLY A 140 21.58 -6.82 -3.07
N GLU A 141 22.88 -6.90 -2.80
CA GLU A 141 23.80 -7.84 -3.45
C GLU A 141 23.49 -9.32 -3.10
N ALA A 142 22.75 -9.57 -2.02
CA ALA A 142 22.38 -10.92 -1.60
C ALA A 142 21.12 -11.43 -2.32
N PRO A 143 21.18 -12.56 -3.05
CA PRO A 143 20.15 -12.95 -4.03
C PRO A 143 18.78 -13.35 -3.46
N ARG A 144 18.64 -13.62 -2.16
CA ARG A 144 17.36 -14.11 -1.57
C ARG A 144 16.75 -13.21 -0.49
N ALA A 145 17.56 -12.48 0.26
CA ALA A 145 17.11 -11.71 1.43
C ALA A 145 17.05 -10.18 1.21
N ALA A 146 17.38 -9.74 -0.01
CA ALA A 146 17.59 -8.32 -0.27
C ALA A 146 16.48 -7.66 -1.09
N TYR A 147 15.35 -8.36 -1.31
CA TYR A 147 14.18 -7.78 -1.96
C TYR A 147 13.37 -6.96 -0.96
N ALA A 148 13.14 -5.70 -1.28
CA ALA A 148 12.36 -4.79 -0.47
C ALA A 148 11.48 -3.89 -1.35
N LEU A 149 10.35 -3.47 -0.82
CA LEU A 149 9.38 -2.61 -1.49
C LEU A 149 9.50 -1.20 -0.95
N ILE A 150 9.57 -0.23 -1.85
CA ILE A 150 9.45 1.19 -1.54
C ILE A 150 7.99 1.56 -1.77
N LEU A 151 7.31 1.95 -0.70
CA LEU A 151 5.87 2.22 -0.68
C LEU A 151 5.60 3.66 -0.23
N ASP A 152 4.44 4.20 -0.58
CA ASP A 152 3.90 5.37 0.11
C ASP A 152 3.73 5.05 1.61
N ARG A 153 4.15 5.96 2.47
CA ARG A 153 4.03 5.78 3.92
C ARG A 153 2.59 6.02 4.36
N LEU A 154 2.06 5.06 5.13
CA LEU A 154 0.83 5.24 5.90
C LEU A 154 1.20 5.75 7.29
N TYR A 155 0.60 6.86 7.71
CA TYR A 155 0.89 7.50 9.00
C TYR A 155 0.16 6.83 10.18
N ASP A 156 -0.93 6.13 9.88
CA ASP A 156 -1.69 5.36 10.85
C ASP A 156 -2.33 4.13 10.20
N THR A 157 -2.72 3.19 11.04
CA THR A 157 -3.50 2.02 10.62
C THR A 157 -4.99 2.25 10.89
N LEU A 158 -5.85 1.54 10.15
CA LEU A 158 -7.30 1.58 10.40
C LEU A 158 -7.64 1.12 11.82
N ALA A 159 -6.92 0.15 12.38
CA ALA A 159 -7.11 -0.33 13.75
C ALA A 159 -6.84 0.78 14.78
N GLU A 160 -5.74 1.52 14.64
CA GLU A 160 -5.45 2.66 15.49
C GLU A 160 -6.51 3.76 15.35
N ARG A 161 -6.99 4.02 14.13
CA ARG A 161 -8.08 4.99 13.88
C ARG A 161 -9.37 4.56 14.58
N LEU A 162 -9.73 3.29 14.49
CA LEU A 162 -10.91 2.73 15.16
C LEU A 162 -10.82 2.90 16.68
N GLY A 163 -9.69 2.55 17.31
CA GLY A 163 -9.49 2.74 18.75
C GLY A 163 -9.55 4.21 19.19
N ARG A 164 -9.01 5.13 18.39
CA ARG A 164 -9.15 6.58 18.64
C ARG A 164 -10.60 7.06 18.48
N TRP A 165 -11.34 6.51 17.53
CA TRP A 165 -12.75 6.85 17.35
C TRP A 165 -13.62 6.30 18.47
N GLU A 166 -13.35 5.10 18.94
CA GLU A 166 -14.03 4.50 20.10
C GLU A 166 -13.82 5.35 21.35
N THR A 167 -12.56 5.67 21.67
CA THR A 167 -12.22 6.56 22.80
C THR A 167 -12.92 7.92 22.70
N ARG A 168 -12.99 8.49 21.49
CA ARG A 168 -13.73 9.74 21.26
C ARG A 168 -15.24 9.55 21.45
N ALA A 169 -15.82 8.46 20.95
CA ALA A 169 -17.24 8.18 21.10
C ALA A 169 -17.64 8.00 22.58
N THR A 170 -16.88 7.22 23.36
CA THR A 170 -17.16 7.02 24.79
C THR A 170 -17.07 8.32 25.57
N SER A 171 -16.07 9.17 25.27
CA SER A 171 -15.94 10.50 25.90
C SER A 171 -17.14 11.44 25.64
N LEU A 172 -17.89 11.22 24.57
CA LEU A 172 -19.07 12.03 24.21
C LEU A 172 -20.35 11.57 24.93
N VAL A 173 -20.39 10.32 25.41
CA VAL A 173 -21.54 9.76 26.13
C VAL A 173 -21.53 10.18 27.62
N GLY A 174 -20.35 10.34 28.23
CA GLY A 174 -20.18 10.44 29.69
C GLY A 174 -20.42 11.79 30.39
N CYS A 175 -20.88 12.85 29.71
CA CYS A 175 -21.09 14.16 30.36
C CYS A 175 -22.59 14.48 30.50
N GLY A 176 -23.17 14.32 31.69
CA GLY A 176 -24.61 14.54 31.95
C GLY A 176 -25.10 16.00 31.95
N LEU A 177 -24.27 16.98 31.58
CA LEU A 177 -24.62 18.41 31.69
C LEU A 177 -25.36 18.94 30.43
N PRO A 178 -26.55 19.57 30.59
CA PRO A 178 -27.36 20.06 29.48
C PRO A 178 -26.76 21.27 28.74
N TRP A 179 -25.77 21.96 29.32
CA TRP A 179 -25.18 23.19 28.78
C TRP A 179 -24.16 22.98 27.65
N GLY A 180 -24.04 21.76 27.11
CA GLY A 180 -23.08 21.41 26.05
C GLY A 180 -23.66 20.68 24.83
N LYS A 181 -24.99 20.60 24.68
CA LYS A 181 -25.64 19.75 23.66
C LYS A 181 -25.20 20.08 22.23
N LYS A 182 -25.16 21.36 21.84
CA LYS A 182 -24.75 21.78 20.48
C LYS A 182 -23.31 21.35 20.15
N LYS A 183 -22.35 21.70 21.02
CA LYS A 183 -20.94 21.31 20.86
C LYS A 183 -20.75 19.79 20.83
N ARG A 184 -21.57 19.03 21.55
CA ARG A 184 -21.54 17.56 21.48
C ARG A 184 -22.00 17.05 20.13
N LEU A 185 -23.13 17.54 19.63
CA LEU A 185 -23.67 17.15 18.33
C LEU A 185 -22.66 17.44 17.21
N GLU A 186 -22.01 18.60 17.24
CA GLU A 186 -20.93 18.95 16.29
C GLU A 186 -19.75 17.97 16.35
N LYS A 187 -19.35 17.51 17.54
CA LYS A 187 -18.29 16.49 17.69
C LYS A 187 -18.72 15.12 17.17
N ILE A 188 -19.97 14.73 17.40
CA ILE A 188 -20.55 13.47 16.89
C ILE A 188 -20.61 13.51 15.36
N ASP A 189 -21.10 14.60 14.80
CA ASP A 189 -21.21 14.80 13.35
C ASP A 189 -19.84 14.77 12.66
N LYS A 190 -18.85 15.44 13.25
CA LYS A 190 -17.46 15.36 12.79
C LYS A 190 -16.92 13.93 12.82
N LEU A 191 -17.17 13.18 13.89
CA LEU A 191 -16.73 11.80 14.03
C LEU A 191 -17.36 10.89 12.97
N TRP A 192 -18.66 11.06 12.69
CA TRP A 192 -19.35 10.32 11.63
C TRP A 192 -18.83 10.68 10.25
N SER A 193 -18.58 11.96 9.99
CA SER A 193 -18.00 12.43 8.73
C SER A 193 -16.64 11.77 8.47
N GLU A 194 -15.75 11.74 9.47
CA GLU A 194 -14.45 11.05 9.36
C GLU A 194 -14.61 9.56 9.02
N ARG A 195 -15.58 8.87 9.63
CA ARG A 195 -15.84 7.44 9.40
C ARG A 195 -16.40 7.17 8.01
N ILE A 196 -17.35 7.99 7.55
CA ILE A 196 -17.97 7.85 6.24
C ILE A 196 -16.95 8.04 5.13
N VAL A 197 -16.05 9.01 5.24
CA VAL A 197 -14.97 9.22 4.28
C VAL A 197 -14.09 7.98 4.16
N VAL A 198 -13.66 7.40 5.29
CA VAL A 198 -12.86 6.16 5.28
C VAL A 198 -13.61 4.98 4.68
N ALA A 199 -14.89 4.81 5.03
CA ALA A 199 -15.71 3.75 4.48
C ALA A 199 -15.85 3.89 2.95
N TYR A 200 -16.03 5.12 2.47
CA TYR A 200 -16.08 5.44 1.05
C TYR A 200 -14.77 5.15 0.33
N ASP A 201 -13.63 5.54 0.89
CA ASP A 201 -12.30 5.25 0.33
C ASP A 201 -12.05 3.74 0.20
N ILE A 202 -12.42 2.97 1.22
CA ILE A 202 -12.30 1.51 1.19
C ILE A 202 -13.25 0.91 0.15
N ALA A 203 -14.50 1.37 0.10
CA ALA A 203 -15.48 0.89 -0.88
C ALA A 203 -15.01 1.18 -2.32
N ASN A 204 -14.44 2.35 -2.58
CA ASN A 204 -13.86 2.71 -3.88
C ASN A 204 -12.67 1.83 -4.25
N ALA A 205 -11.74 1.60 -3.31
CA ALA A 205 -10.62 0.68 -3.55
C ALA A 205 -11.11 -0.73 -3.89
N LEU A 206 -12.09 -1.26 -3.16
CA LEU A 206 -12.67 -2.58 -3.40
C LEU A 206 -13.40 -2.64 -4.74
N ALA A 207 -14.18 -1.61 -5.09
CA ALA A 207 -14.86 -1.51 -6.39
C ALA A 207 -13.85 -1.48 -7.55
N PHE A 208 -12.77 -0.71 -7.41
CA PHE A 208 -11.68 -0.67 -8.38
C PHE A 208 -11.03 -2.05 -8.53
N LEU A 209 -10.63 -2.70 -7.44
CA LEU A 209 -10.03 -4.03 -7.47
C LEU A 209 -10.99 -5.05 -8.11
N HIS A 210 -12.28 -4.94 -7.81
CA HIS A 210 -13.29 -5.83 -8.39
C HIS A 210 -13.44 -5.61 -9.91
N SER A 211 -13.37 -4.36 -10.38
CA SER A 211 -13.41 -4.07 -11.82
C SER A 211 -12.22 -4.69 -12.57
N LYS A 212 -11.05 -4.76 -11.93
CA LYS A 212 -9.84 -5.41 -12.48
C LYS A 212 -9.90 -6.93 -12.47
N ARG A 213 -10.80 -7.54 -11.68
CA ARG A 213 -11.04 -9.00 -11.65
C ARG A 213 -11.77 -9.50 -12.89
N CYS A 214 -12.64 -8.68 -13.47
CA CYS A 214 -13.42 -9.07 -14.66
C CYS A 214 -12.54 -9.28 -15.89
N ASP A 215 -11.28 -8.84 -15.85
CA ASP A 215 -10.25 -9.25 -16.79
C ASP A 215 -9.78 -10.68 -16.46
N SER A 216 -10.12 -11.62 -17.34
CA SER A 216 -9.94 -13.06 -17.16
C SER A 216 -8.51 -13.52 -16.82
N LYS A 217 -7.51 -12.66 -17.07
CA LYS A 217 -6.07 -12.90 -16.89
C LYS A 217 -5.56 -12.75 -15.45
N ASN A 218 -6.34 -12.17 -14.51
CA ASN A 218 -5.85 -11.81 -13.16
C ASN A 218 -6.57 -12.54 -11.99
N LYS A 219 -7.26 -13.65 -12.25
CA LYS A 219 -8.09 -14.33 -11.24
C LYS A 219 -7.34 -14.76 -9.98
N HIS A 220 -6.09 -15.20 -10.09
CA HIS A 220 -5.28 -15.69 -8.95
C HIS A 220 -4.83 -14.57 -7.99
N ILE A 221 -4.54 -13.39 -8.52
CA ILE A 221 -4.18 -12.20 -7.75
C ILE A 221 -5.34 -11.79 -6.82
N TYR A 222 -6.57 -11.84 -7.33
CA TYR A 222 -7.74 -11.39 -6.60
C TYR A 222 -8.09 -12.26 -5.38
N VAL A 223 -7.86 -13.58 -5.48
CA VAL A 223 -8.07 -14.50 -4.35
C VAL A 223 -7.10 -14.19 -3.21
N TYR A 224 -5.85 -13.86 -3.54
CA TYR A 224 -4.84 -13.47 -2.55
C TYR A 224 -5.19 -12.14 -1.88
N ILE A 225 -5.58 -11.13 -2.67
CA ILE A 225 -6.00 -9.81 -2.13
C ILE A 225 -7.19 -9.96 -1.20
N LEU A 226 -8.25 -10.66 -1.63
CA LEU A 226 -9.42 -10.87 -0.79
C LEU A 226 -9.08 -11.71 0.45
N SER A 227 -8.25 -12.73 0.35
CA SER A 227 -7.81 -13.52 1.51
C SER A 227 -7.16 -12.62 2.58
N GLN A 228 -6.26 -11.72 2.18
CA GLN A 228 -5.56 -10.82 3.11
C GLN A 228 -6.49 -9.72 3.62
N PHE A 229 -7.33 -9.14 2.77
CA PHE A 229 -8.33 -8.14 3.18
C PHE A 229 -9.41 -8.70 4.11
N PHE A 230 -9.93 -9.91 3.85
CA PHE A 230 -10.93 -10.54 4.71
C PHE A 230 -10.35 -10.97 6.05
N LEU A 231 -9.07 -11.35 6.12
CA LEU A 231 -8.40 -11.59 7.40
C LEU A 231 -8.33 -10.30 8.23
N PHE A 232 -8.06 -9.16 7.58
CA PHE A 232 -8.04 -7.84 8.22
C PHE A 232 -9.45 -7.37 8.63
N PHE A 233 -10.47 -7.59 7.79
CA PHE A 233 -11.86 -7.21 8.08
C PHE A 233 -12.53 -8.10 9.14
N ARG A 234 -12.21 -9.40 9.19
CA ARG A 234 -12.73 -10.32 10.21
C ARG A 234 -12.23 -9.99 11.62
N ILE A 235 -11.10 -9.29 11.73
CA ILE A 235 -10.60 -8.74 13.00
C ILE A 235 -11.41 -7.49 13.40
N ILE A 236 -11.83 -6.67 12.42
CA ILE A 236 -12.54 -5.40 12.67
C ILE A 236 -14.03 -5.62 13.02
N TYR A 237 -14.68 -6.62 12.44
CA TYR A 237 -16.13 -6.84 12.60
C TYR A 237 -16.52 -7.87 13.65
N ARG A 238 -15.57 -8.46 14.39
CA ARG A 238 -15.92 -9.43 15.45
C ARG A 238 -16.39 -8.77 16.75
N ASP A 239 -16.05 -7.49 16.93
CA ASP A 239 -16.30 -6.75 18.18
C ASP A 239 -17.22 -5.52 17.96
N LEU A 240 -17.97 -5.48 16.85
CA LEU A 240 -19.14 -4.60 16.63
C LEU A 240 -20.43 -5.42 16.81
#